data_AF-A0A1S2NZ36-F1
#
_entry.id   AF-A0A1S2NZ36-F1
#
_cell.length_a   1.000
_cell.length_b   1.000
_cell.length_c   1.000
_cell.angle_alpha   90.00
_cell.angle_beta   90.00
_cell.angle_gamma   90.00
#
_symmetry.space_group_name_H-M   'P 1'
#
loop_
_entity.id
_entity.type
_entity.pdbx_description
1 polymer ?
#
loop_
_entity_poly.entity_id
_entity_poly.type
_entity_poly.pdbx_seq_one_letter_code
_entity_poly.pdbx_strand_id
1 'polypeptide(L)'
;MERIQATLDPFHGRFVIHGPPAEVVEGDWPGSVVLIEFPDLAETGAWYASPAYQDILRLRTDHIEGDVLLIEGVGPGYDPRERAAKLRAERERPGGDTGA
;
A
#
# COMPACT_ATOMS: atom_id res chain seq x y z
N MET A 1 -14.41 9.71 9.64
CA MET A 1 -13.64 8.52 10.08
C MET A 1 -14.52 7.31 10.34
N GLU A 2 -15.63 7.41 11.09
CA GLU A 2 -16.51 6.25 11.41
C GLU A 2 -17.04 5.47 10.19
N ARG A 3 -17.20 6.12 9.03
CA ARG A 3 -17.73 5.49 7.81
C ARG A 3 -16.74 4.58 7.08
N ILE A 4 -15.43 4.71 7.34
CA ILE A 4 -14.41 3.99 6.56
C ILE A 4 -14.48 2.47 6.79
N GLN A 5 -14.74 2.03 8.02
CA GLN A 5 -14.84 0.60 8.33
C GLN A 5 -15.96 -0.07 7.53
N ALA A 6 -17.12 0.57 7.44
CA ALA A 6 -18.24 0.07 6.64
C ALA A 6 -17.91 -0.05 5.14
N THR A 7 -16.96 0.75 4.61
CA THR A 7 -16.48 0.58 3.23
C THR A 7 -15.52 -0.59 3.08
N LEU A 8 -14.81 -0.98 4.14
CA LEU A 8 -13.80 -2.03 4.13
C LEU A 8 -14.39 -3.42 4.30
N ASP A 9 -15.43 -3.56 5.13
CA ASP A 9 -16.04 -4.84 5.50
C ASP A 9 -16.42 -5.72 4.28
N PRO A 10 -16.99 -5.19 3.18
CA PRO A 10 -17.34 -5.99 2.00
C PRO A 10 -16.13 -6.59 1.26
N PHE A 11 -14.95 -6.00 1.44
CA PHE A 11 -13.69 -6.39 0.78
C PHE A 11 -12.71 -7.04 1.76
N HIS A 12 -13.18 -7.38 2.97
CA HIS A 12 -12.38 -7.99 4.03
C HIS A 12 -11.18 -7.15 4.48
N GLY A 13 -11.24 -5.83 4.27
CA GLY A 13 -10.17 -4.91 4.64
C GLY A 13 -10.07 -4.73 6.17
N ARG A 14 -8.85 -4.78 6.69
CA ARG A 14 -8.58 -4.64 8.13
C ARG A 14 -7.48 -3.63 8.38
N PHE A 15 -7.72 -2.70 9.31
CA PHE A 15 -6.65 -1.83 9.83
C PHE A 15 -5.59 -2.66 10.57
N VAL A 16 -4.35 -2.54 10.12
CA VAL A 16 -3.15 -3.06 10.81
C VAL A 16 -2.46 -1.92 11.56
N ILE A 17 -2.41 -0.73 10.96
CA ILE A 17 -1.88 0.49 11.58
C ILE A 17 -2.84 1.63 11.27
N HIS A 18 -3.12 2.50 12.25
CA HIS A 18 -3.96 3.68 12.05
C HIS A 18 -3.46 4.84 12.92
N GLY A 19 -2.39 5.49 12.46
CA GLY A 19 -1.83 6.65 13.14
C GLY A 19 -1.02 6.32 14.41
N PRO A 20 -0.65 7.34 15.20
CA PRO A 20 0.27 7.21 16.31
C PRO A 20 -0.24 6.29 17.44
N PRO A 21 0.69 5.76 18.28
CA PRO A 21 2.10 6.13 18.38
C PRO A 21 3.03 5.34 17.44
N ALA A 22 4.06 6.01 16.92
CA ALA A 22 5.19 5.41 16.21
C ALA A 22 6.50 5.88 16.87
N GLU A 23 7.44 4.97 17.07
CA GLU A 23 8.80 5.29 17.52
C GLU A 23 9.72 5.32 16.30
N VAL A 24 10.37 6.46 16.07
CA VAL A 24 11.33 6.62 14.97
C VAL A 24 12.70 6.17 15.47
N VAL A 25 13.11 4.97 15.07
CA VAL A 25 14.39 4.37 15.47
C VAL A 25 15.55 4.87 14.60
N GLU A 26 15.31 5.09 13.30
CA GLU A 26 16.28 5.63 12.34
C GLU A 26 15.59 6.56 11.34
N GLY A 27 16.29 7.64 10.94
CA GLY A 27 15.79 8.63 9.96
C GLY A 27 14.81 9.65 10.55
N ASP A 28 14.12 10.36 9.65
CA ASP A 28 13.10 11.35 9.99
C ASP A 28 11.75 10.92 9.38
N TRP A 29 10.76 10.64 10.23
CA TRP A 29 9.40 10.30 9.80
C TRP A 29 8.43 11.45 10.11
N PRO A 30 7.96 12.22 9.11
CA PRO A 30 7.27 13.48 9.34
C PRO A 30 5.76 13.33 9.63
N GLY A 31 5.20 12.13 9.57
CA GLY A 31 3.74 11.97 9.46
C GLY A 31 3.14 10.77 10.20
N SER A 32 1.95 10.38 9.75
CA SER A 32 1.23 9.20 10.23
C SER A 32 1.17 8.16 9.13
N VAL A 33 1.13 6.87 9.50
CA VAL A 33 0.93 5.77 8.56
C VAL A 33 -0.41 5.12 8.85
N VAL A 34 -1.12 4.78 7.76
CA VAL A 34 -2.30 3.91 7.80
C VAL A 34 -1.97 2.71 6.94
N LEU A 35 -2.02 1.52 7.55
CA LEU A 35 -1.82 0.26 6.86
C LEU A 35 -3.11 -0.54 6.97
N ILE A 36 -3.65 -0.93 5.82
CA ILE A 36 -4.84 -1.76 5.70
C ILE A 36 -4.46 -3.01 4.94
N GLU A 37 -4.76 -4.16 5.53
CA GLU A 37 -4.53 -5.45 4.93
C GLU A 37 -5.81 -5.96 4.26
N PHE A 38 -5.65 -6.54 3.08
CA PHE A 38 -6.68 -7.21 2.31
C PHE A 38 -6.20 -8.63 1.96
N PRO A 39 -7.11 -9.54 1.58
CA PRO A 39 -6.72 -10.88 1.14
C PRO A 39 -5.78 -10.88 -0.07
N ASP A 40 -5.97 -9.94 -1.01
CA ASP A 40 -5.15 -9.77 -2.20
C ASP A 40 -5.26 -8.34 -2.81
N LEU A 41 -4.47 -8.09 -3.85
CA LEU A 41 -4.47 -6.83 -4.60
C LEU A 41 -5.80 -6.56 -5.33
N ALA A 42 -6.55 -7.59 -5.74
CA ALA A 42 -7.81 -7.41 -6.46
C ALA A 42 -8.88 -6.84 -5.53
N GLU A 43 -9.01 -7.38 -4.32
CA GLU A 43 -9.92 -6.84 -3.29
C GLU A 43 -9.52 -5.42 -2.88
N THR A 44 -8.21 -5.16 -2.74
CA THR A 44 -7.70 -3.80 -2.45
C THR A 44 -8.12 -2.81 -3.54
N GLY A 45 -7.94 -3.20 -4.81
CA GLY A 45 -8.32 -2.39 -5.96
C GLY A 45 -9.82 -2.16 -6.06
N ALA A 46 -10.62 -3.20 -5.82
CA ALA A 46 -12.07 -3.14 -5.82
C ALA A 46 -12.61 -2.24 -4.71
N TRP A 47 -12.05 -2.33 -3.49
CA TRP A 47 -12.36 -1.42 -2.40
C TRP A 47 -12.05 0.02 -2.77
N TYR A 48 -10.84 0.29 -3.26
CA TYR A 48 -10.41 1.65 -3.59
C TYR A 48 -11.30 2.24 -4.69
N ALA A 49 -11.71 1.45 -5.68
CA ALA A 49 -12.61 1.88 -6.75
C ALA A 49 -14.10 1.93 -6.34
N SER A 50 -14.46 1.44 -5.15
CA SER A 50 -15.85 1.31 -4.73
C SER A 50 -16.53 2.70 -4.60
N PRO A 51 -17.80 2.84 -5.02
CA PRO A 51 -18.53 4.10 -4.88
C PRO A 51 -18.55 4.60 -3.43
N ALA A 52 -18.77 3.69 -2.48
CA ALA A 52 -18.84 4.01 -1.06
C ALA A 52 -17.53 4.61 -0.52
N TYR A 53 -16.37 4.10 -0.97
CA TYR A 53 -15.08 4.66 -0.58
C TYR A 53 -14.77 5.96 -1.33
N GLN A 54 -15.06 6.02 -2.64
CA GLN A 54 -14.87 7.23 -3.45
C GLN A 54 -15.67 8.43 -2.92
N ASP A 55 -16.88 8.20 -2.41
CA ASP A 55 -17.72 9.25 -1.80
C ASP A 55 -17.08 9.89 -0.57
N ILE A 56 -16.26 9.14 0.18
CA ILE A 56 -15.57 9.63 1.37
C ILE A 56 -14.10 9.98 1.11
N LEU A 57 -13.56 9.67 -0.07
CA LEU A 57 -12.16 9.88 -0.43
C LEU A 57 -11.75 11.35 -0.31
N ARG A 58 -12.64 12.26 -0.74
CA ARG A 58 -12.40 13.72 -0.69
C ARG A 58 -12.13 14.23 0.72
N LEU A 59 -12.75 13.61 1.74
CA LEU A 59 -12.51 13.96 3.14
C LEU A 59 -11.02 13.84 3.51
N ARG A 60 -10.30 12.90 2.89
CA ARG A 60 -8.85 12.73 3.06
C ARG A 60 -8.06 13.65 2.14
N THR A 61 -8.32 13.62 0.83
CA THR A 61 -7.50 14.34 -0.16
C THR A 61 -7.55 15.86 -0.03
N ASP A 62 -8.64 16.40 0.51
CA ASP A 62 -8.82 17.84 0.64
C ASP A 62 -8.09 18.43 1.86
N HIS A 63 -7.63 17.58 2.80
CA HIS A 63 -7.07 18.02 4.09
C HIS A 63 -5.72 17.40 4.43
N ILE A 64 -5.31 16.32 3.75
CA ILE A 64 -4.08 15.58 4.03
C ILE A 64 -3.37 15.31 2.70
N GLU A 65 -2.22 15.96 2.51
CA GLU A 65 -1.27 15.56 1.48
C GLU A 65 -0.63 14.23 1.88
N GLY A 66 -0.61 13.29 0.94
CA GLY A 66 0.02 11.99 1.17
C GLY A 66 -0.22 11.02 0.04
N ASP A 67 0.73 10.11 -0.13
CA ASP A 67 0.66 9.06 -1.13
C ASP A 67 -0.26 7.91 -0.70
N VAL A 68 -0.87 7.25 -1.68
CA VAL A 68 -1.53 5.95 -1.48
C VAL A 68 -0.88 4.96 -2.41
N LEU A 69 -0.48 3.83 -1.84
CA LEU A 69 0.12 2.74 -2.58
C LEU A 69 -0.74 1.50 -2.38
N LEU A 70 -1.02 0.80 -3.48
CA LEU A 70 -1.52 -0.57 -3.46
C LEU A 70 -0.31 -1.45 -3.71
N ILE A 71 0.06 -2.27 -2.73
CA ILE A 71 1.31 -3.02 -2.74
C ILE A 71 0.98 -4.49 -2.52
N GLU A 72 1.51 -5.36 -3.39
CA GLU A 72 1.47 -6.81 -3.18
C GLU A 72 2.36 -7.16 -1.97
N GLY A 73 1.78 -7.86 -1.02
CA GLY A 73 2.50 -8.37 0.15
C GLY A 73 3.46 -9.51 -0.22
N VAL A 74 4.15 -10.03 0.79
CA VAL A 74 4.97 -11.24 0.64
C VAL A 74 4.35 -12.36 1.47
N GLY A 75 4.35 -13.59 0.92
CA GLY A 75 3.82 -14.75 1.61
C GLY A 75 4.72 -15.25 2.76
N PRO A 76 4.24 -16.18 3.60
CA PRO A 76 4.98 -16.73 4.74
C PRO A 76 6.33 -17.38 4.40
N GLY A 77 6.53 -17.79 3.15
CA GLY A 77 7.76 -18.41 2.65
C GLY A 77 8.75 -17.43 2.02
N TYR A 78 8.56 -16.12 2.20
CA TYR A 78 9.42 -15.12 1.58
C TYR A 78 10.88 -15.22 2.07
N ASP A 79 11.81 -15.45 1.13
CA ASP A 79 13.25 -15.37 1.39
C ASP A 79 13.83 -14.07 0.80
N PRO A 80 14.33 -13.13 1.64
CA PRO A 80 14.93 -11.89 1.15
C PRO A 80 16.16 -12.13 0.27
N ARG A 81 16.86 -13.26 0.39
CA ARG A 81 18.00 -13.61 -0.46
C ARG A 81 17.58 -13.85 -1.90
N GLU A 82 16.43 -14.50 -2.11
CA GLU A 82 15.87 -14.73 -3.44
C GLU A 82 15.49 -13.39 -4.10
N ARG A 83 14.88 -12.47 -3.34
CA ARG A 83 14.59 -11.13 -3.84
C ARG A 83 15.86 -10.37 -4.21
N ALA A 84 16.90 -10.42 -3.37
CA ALA A 84 18.18 -9.77 -3.65
C ALA A 84 18.86 -10.35 -4.91
N ALA A 85 18.80 -11.66 -5.13
CA ALA A 85 19.29 -12.29 -6.34
C ALA A 85 18.54 -11.80 -7.59
N LYS A 86 17.19 -11.75 -7.54
CA LYS A 86 16.35 -11.24 -8.63
C LYS A 86 16.68 -9.78 -8.97
N LEU A 87 16.81 -8.91 -7.97
CA LEU A 87 17.12 -7.49 -8.18
C LEU A 87 18.49 -7.27 -8.84
N ARG A 88 19.51 -8.07 -8.47
CA ARG A 88 20.83 -8.00 -9.13
C ARG A 88 20.73 -8.40 -10.60
N ALA A 89 20.07 -9.52 -10.89
CA ALA A 89 19.86 -9.99 -12.26
C ALA A 89 19.06 -9.00 -13.12
N GLU A 90 18.08 -8.29 -12.53
CA GLU A 90 17.32 -7.25 -13.22
C GLU A 90 18.17 -6.02 -13.58
N ARG A 91 19.11 -5.62 -12.71
CA ARG A 91 20.04 -4.50 -12.96
C ARG A 91 21.14 -4.85 -13.98
N GLU A 92 21.46 -6.13 -14.13
CA GLU A 92 22.48 -6.63 -15.04
C GLU A 92 21.94 -6.95 -16.45
N ARG A 93 20.62 -6.88 -16.67
CA ARG A 93 20.05 -6.97 -18.03
C ARG A 93 20.46 -5.74 -18.84
N PRO A 94 21.22 -5.89 -19.95
CA PRO A 94 21.48 -4.77 -20.85
C PRO A 94 20.15 -4.29 -21.45
N GLY A 95 19.94 -2.98 -21.41
CA GLY A 95 18.71 -2.33 -21.85
C GLY A 95 18.33 -2.72 -23.28
N GLY A 96 17.04 -2.93 -23.48
CA GLY A 96 16.43 -2.91 -24.81
C GLY A 96 16.61 -1.51 -25.39
N ASP A 97 17.65 -1.34 -26.19
CA ASP A 97 17.69 -0.33 -27.23
C ASP A 97 17.18 -0.96 -28.52
N THR A 98 16.00 -0.56 -28.96
CA THR A 98 15.66 -0.52 -30.38
C THR A 98 14.75 0.67 -30.62
N GLY A 99 15.37 1.83 -30.81
CA GLY A 99 15.13 2.73 -31.95
C GLY A 99 13.76 3.41 -32.08
N ALA A 100 13.77 4.73 -31.90
CA ALA A 100 13.08 5.69 -32.77
C ALA A 100 13.93 6.96 -32.88
#